data_AF-A0A928BPP8-F1
#
_entry.id   AF-A0A928BPP8-F1
#
_cell.length_a   1.000
_cell.length_b   1.000
_cell.length_c   1.000
_cell.angle_alpha   90.00
_cell.angle_beta   90.00
_cell.angle_gamma   90.00
#
_symmetry.space_group_name_H-M   'P 1'
#
loop_
_entity.id
_entity.type
_entity.pdbx_description
1 polymer ?
#
loop_
_entity_poly.entity_id
_entity_poly.type
_entity_poly.pdbx_seq_one_letter_code
_entity_poly.pdbx_strand_id
1 'polypeptide(L)' 'MTTIKNQYNIEIKKGCCSCQFRQIDNQGERICSKMQLKVSSSFCCPRWQMSDGLKNAGKAKGIVKKITEIIIF' A
#
# COMPACT_ATOMS: atom_id res chain seq x y z
N MET A 1 -7.49 9.32 11.54
CA MET A 1 -6.80 8.86 10.30
C MET A 1 -7.74 9.13 9.14
N THR A 2 -7.34 9.90 8.14
CA THR A 2 -8.20 10.31 7.03
C THR A 2 -8.45 9.15 6.06
N THR A 3 -9.65 9.05 5.48
CA THR A 3 -9.97 8.08 4.42
C THR A 3 -10.25 8.80 3.10
N ILE A 4 -10.02 8.12 1.99
CA ILE A 4 -10.43 8.56 0.65
C ILE A 4 -11.06 7.40 -0.11
N LYS A 5 -11.93 7.69 -1.08
CA LYS A 5 -12.52 6.67 -1.94
C LYS A 5 -11.69 6.46 -3.21
N ASN A 6 -11.56 5.21 -3.65
CA ASN A 6 -11.08 4.93 -5.00
C ASN A 6 -12.20 5.13 -6.03
N GLN A 7 -11.90 4.92 -7.31
CA GLN A 7 -12.87 5.08 -8.42
C GLN A 7 -14.08 4.12 -8.35
N TYR A 8 -14.00 3.09 -7.50
CA TYR A 8 -15.05 2.07 -7.30
C TYR A 8 -15.74 2.25 -5.93
N ASN A 9 -15.68 3.46 -5.35
CA ASN A 9 -16.29 3.82 -4.07
C ASN A 9 -15.81 3.02 -2.84
N ILE A 10 -14.67 2.34 -2.91
CA ILE A 10 -14.06 1.66 -1.76
C ILE A 10 -13.30 2.67 -0.91
N GLU A 11 -13.57 2.67 0.40
CA GLU A 11 -12.86 3.51 1.37
C GLU A 11 -11.48 2.97 1.70
N ILE A 12 -10.46 3.82 1.50
CA ILE A 12 -9.06 3.52 1.72
C ILE A 12 -8.51 4.48 2.77
N LYS A 13 -7.87 3.93 3.81
CA LYS A 13 -7.15 4.74 4.81
C LYS A 13 -5.97 5.45 4.13
N LYS A 14 -5.91 6.78 4.21
CA LYS A 14 -4.81 7.59 3.65
C LYS A 14 -3.61 7.54 4.59
N GLY A 15 -2.50 6.98 4.11
CA GLY A 15 -1.26 6.83 4.88
C GLY A 15 -0.26 5.90 4.17
N CYS A 16 0.91 5.70 4.75
CA CYS A 16 1.97 4.84 4.19
C CYS A 16 1.44 3.41 3.97
N CYS A 17 0.51 2.95 4.81
CA CYS A 17 -0.16 1.67 4.65
C CYS A 17 -0.78 1.45 3.26
N SER A 18 -1.23 2.51 2.58
CA SER A 18 -1.91 2.46 1.28
C SER A 18 -1.13 3.16 0.16
N CYS A 19 0.12 3.53 0.41
CA CYS A 19 0.95 4.27 -0.53
C CYS A 19 1.64 3.32 -1.55
N GLN A 20 1.67 3.70 -2.83
CA GLN A 20 2.41 2.99 -3.90
C GLN A 20 3.92 2.92 -3.60
N PHE A 21 4.46 3.92 -2.91
CA PHE A 21 5.90 4.05 -2.64
C PHE A 21 6.35 3.39 -1.33
N ARG A 22 5.46 2.64 -0.68
CA ARG A 22 5.76 1.90 0.53
C ARG A 22 6.69 0.73 0.21
N GLN A 23 7.79 0.65 0.95
CA GLN A 23 8.65 -0.52 1.02
C GLN A 23 8.64 -1.10 2.43
N ILE A 24 9.05 -2.36 2.55
CA ILE A 24 9.28 -3.05 3.81
C ILE A 24 10.76 -3.46 3.79
N ASP A 25 11.51 -3.12 4.83
CA ASP A 25 12.92 -3.55 4.94
C ASP A 25 13.02 -4.98 5.49
N ASN A 26 14.26 -5.48 5.60
CA ASN A 26 14.55 -6.83 6.06
C ASN A 26 14.16 -7.05 7.53
N GLN A 27 13.86 -5.98 8.28
CA GLN A 27 13.41 -6.01 9.67
C GLN A 27 11.88 -5.90 9.78
N GLY A 28 11.16 -5.80 8.66
CA GLY A 28 9.72 -5.64 8.64
C GLY A 28 9.25 -4.19 8.84
N GLU A 29 10.17 -3.23 8.89
CA GLU A 29 9.85 -1.81 9.08
C GLU A 29 9.38 -1.18 7.76
N ARG A 30 8.43 -0.26 7.86
CA ARG A 30 7.91 0.47 6.68
C ARG A 30 8.86 1.61 6.33
N ILE A 31 9.35 1.60 5.09
CA ILE A 31 10.17 2.68 4.54
C ILE A 31 9.37 3.43 3.47
N CYS A 32 9.38 4.76 3.54
CA CYS A 32 8.88 5.60 2.45
C CYS A 32 10.01 5.85 1.44
N SER A 33 9.99 5.17 0.29
CA SER A 33 11.04 5.31 -0.74
C SER A 33 11.18 6.73 -1.33
N LYS A 34 10.15 7.57 -1.21
CA LYS A 34 10.20 8.98 -1.66
C LYS A 34 10.85 9.94 -0.66
N MET A 35 10.95 9.55 0.60
CA MET A 35 11.57 10.34 1.66
C MET A 35 12.83 9.68 2.22
N GLN A 36 13.05 8.39 1.94
CA GLN A 36 14.13 7.58 2.51
C GLN A 36 14.10 7.56 4.05
N LEU A 37 12.89 7.46 4.62
CA LEU A 37 12.65 7.45 6.07
C LEU A 37 11.84 6.24 6.49
N LYS A 38 12.12 5.74 7.69
CA LYS A 38 11.27 4.79 8.42
C LYS A 38 10.02 5.52 8.93
N VAL A 39 8.86 4.95 8.70
CA VAL A 39 7.57 5.62 8.95
C VAL A 39 6.53 4.65 9.49
N SER A 40 5.59 5.14 10.30
CA SER A 40 4.46 4.33 10.75
C SER A 40 3.46 4.07 9.60
N SER A 41 2.53 3.13 9.83
CA SER A 41 1.46 2.82 8.86
C SER A 41 0.55 4.02 8.58
N SER A 42 0.31 4.87 9.59
CA SER A 42 -0.55 6.05 9.53
C SER A 42 0.14 7.30 8.99
N PHE A 43 1.48 7.30 8.87
CA PHE A 43 2.23 8.44 8.34
C PHE A 43 1.81 8.76 6.90
N CYS A 44 1.46 10.01 6.60
CA CYS A 44 1.06 10.44 5.28
C CYS A 44 1.93 11.62 4.81
N CYS A 45 2.83 11.39 3.87
CA CYS A 45 3.65 12.46 3.29
C CYS A 45 2.91 13.25 2.20
N PRO A 46 3.38 14.46 1.83
CA PRO A 46 2.80 15.24 0.72
C PRO A 46 2.87 14.54 -0.64
N ARG A 47 3.79 13.59 -0.81
CA ARG A 47 3.98 12.79 -2.04
C ARG A 47 3.15 11.50 -2.04
N TRP A 48 2.19 11.37 -1.13
CA TRP A 48 1.37 10.16 -1.02
C TRP A 48 0.57 9.92 -2.30
N GLN A 49 0.60 8.68 -2.78
CA GLN A 49 -0.19 8.21 -3.92
C GLN A 49 -0.76 6.84 -3.58
N MET A 50 -2.06 6.64 -3.82
CA MET A 50 -2.71 5.35 -3.59
C MET A 50 -2.04 4.24 -4.41
N SER A 51 -1.77 3.09 -3.79
CA SER A 51 -1.19 1.95 -4.51
C SER A 51 -2.11 1.45 -5.62
N ASP A 52 -1.57 0.95 -6.72
CA ASP A 52 -2.32 0.46 -7.88
C ASP A 52 -3.29 -0.67 -7.51
N GLY A 53 -2.89 -1.55 -6.59
CA GLY A 53 -3.77 -2.60 -6.08
C GLY A 53 -5.03 -2.02 -5.42
N LEU A 54 -4.88 -0.97 -4.60
CA LEU A 54 -6.00 -0.30 -3.93
C LEU A 54 -6.78 0.63 -4.88
N LYS A 55 -6.11 1.26 -5.85
CA LYS A 55 -6.74 2.07 -6.91
C LYS A 55 -7.69 1.23 -7.76
N ASN A 56 -7.37 -0.05 -7.93
CA ASN A 56 -8.15 -1.01 -8.70
C ASN A 56 -8.99 -1.98 -7.83
N ALA A 57 -8.96 -1.82 -6.51
CA ALA A 57 -9.79 -2.64 -5.63
C ALA A 57 -11.28 -2.43 -5.97
N GLY A 58 -12.04 -3.51 -6.09
CA GLY A 58 -13.45 -3.45 -6.53
C GLY A 58 -13.64 -3.54 -8.04
N LYS A 59 -12.57 -3.51 -8.85
CA LYS A 59 -12.66 -3.77 -10.29
C LYS A 59 -13.18 -5.18 -10.54
N ALA A 60 -14.24 -5.30 -11.34
CA ALA A 60 -14.77 -6.58 -11.76
C ALA A 60 -13.71 -7.39 -12.53
N LYS A 61 -13.75 -8.73 -12.42
CA LYS A 61 -12.81 -9.68 -13.05
C LYS A 61 -11.36 -9.59 -12.56
N GLY A 62 -11.12 -9.05 -11.35
CA GLY A 62 -9.81 -9.16 -10.71
C GLY A 62 -9.43 -10.63 -10.45
N ILE A 63 -8.15 -10.96 -10.58
CA ILE A 63 -7.62 -12.30 -10.29
C ILE A 63 -6.98 -12.27 -8.90
N VAL A 64 -7.39 -13.18 -8.01
CA VAL A 64 -6.68 -13.41 -6.76
C VAL A 64 -5.41 -14.21 -7.08
N LYS A 65 -4.25 -13.57 -7.03
CA LYS A 65 -2.97 -14.28 -7.07
C LYS A 65 -2.74 -14.93 -5.69
N LYS A 66 -2.90 -16.24 -5.59
CA LYS A 66 -2.30 -17.00 -4.49
C LYS A 66 -0.79 -16.87 -4.63
N ILE A 67 -0.14 -16.25 -3.66
CA ILE A 67 1.31 -16.34 -3.50
C ILE A 67 1.54 -17.70 -2.84
N THR A 68 1.85 -18.71 -3.63
CA THR A 68 2.44 -19.94 -3.09
C THR A 68 3.79 -19.56 -2.51
N GLU A 69 3.96 -19.74 -1.20
CA GLU A 69 5.23 -19.52 -0.51
C GLU A 69 6.34 -20.29 -1.23
N ILE A 70 7.34 -19.56 -1.74
CA ILE A 70 8.59 -20.18 -2.17
C ILE A 70 9.35 -20.47 -0.87
N ILE A 71 9.24 -21.71 -0.39
CA ILE A 71 10.16 -22.25 0.62
C ILE A 71 11.51 -22.38 -0.09
N ILE A 72 12.43 -21.46 0.20
CA ILE A 72 13.82 -21.58 -0.23
C ILE A 72 14.51 -22.46 0.82
N PHE A 73 14.91 -23.67 0.41
CA PHE A 73 15.73 -24.60 1.21
C PHE A 73 17.16 -24.11 1.33
#